data_AF-A0AAF0MJ25-F1
#
_entry.id   AF-A0AAF0MJ25-F1
#
_cell.length_a   1.000
_cell.length_b   1.000
_cell.length_c   1.000
_cell.angle_alpha   90.00
_cell.angle_beta   90.00
_cell.angle_gamma   90.00
#
_symmetry.space_group_name_H-M   'P 1'
#
loop_
_entity.id
_entity.type
_entity.pdbx_description
1 polymer ?
#
loop_
_entity_poly.entity_id
_entity_poly.type
_entity_poly.pdbx_seq_one_letter_code
_entity_poly.pdbx_strand_id
1 'polypeptide(L)'
;MIRLAATENGRPLLRITVKQLLLAQPGVGDESVRRVIDHITTVTGATDVPVRRITVAWLLDARAGGRRFMAFCDALGDNTQTPWPGFPFTPRPARRSGGPR
;
A
#
# COMPACT_ATOMS: atom_id res chain seq x y z
N MET A 1 0.02 0.85 14.04
CA MET A 1 0.46 2.23 13.73
C MET A 1 -0.57 3.00 12.91
N ILE A 2 -0.89 2.63 11.67
CA ILE A 2 -1.78 3.43 10.79
C ILE A 2 -3.20 3.62 11.37
N ARG A 3 -3.79 2.58 11.98
CA ARG A 3 -5.09 2.69 12.66
C ARG A 3 -5.09 3.69 13.83
N LEU A 4 -3.96 3.85 14.52
CA LEU A 4 -3.82 4.80 15.64
C LEU A 4 -3.72 6.24 15.14
N ALA A 5 -3.16 6.46 13.95
CA ALA A 5 -3.06 7.79 13.33
C ALA A 5 -4.43 8.40 12.99
N ALA A 6 -5.48 7.57 12.89
CA ALA A 6 -6.85 8.02 12.70
C ALA A 6 -7.56 8.48 13.99
N THR A 7 -6.88 8.46 15.14
CA THR A 7 -7.41 8.94 16.43
C THR A 7 -6.90 10.35 16.76
N GLU A 8 -7.58 11.05 17.67
CA GLU A 8 -7.17 12.41 18.08
C GLU A 8 -5.76 12.47 18.69
N ASN A 9 -5.40 11.45 19.49
CA ASN A 9 -4.05 11.27 20.04
C ASN A 9 -3.01 10.84 18.98
N GLY A 10 -3.48 10.40 17.80
CA GLY A 10 -2.65 9.97 16.67
C GLY A 10 -2.17 11.10 15.78
N ARG A 11 -2.59 12.36 15.99
CA ARG A 11 -2.21 13.52 15.17
C ARG A 11 -0.70 13.65 14.92
N PRO A 12 0.21 13.41 15.89
CA PRO A 12 1.65 13.46 15.62
C PRO A 12 2.12 12.41 14.59
N LEU A 13 1.48 11.25 14.54
CA LEU A 13 1.83 10.15 13.61
C LEU A 13 1.59 10.55 12.15
N LEU A 14 0.68 11.50 11.89
CA LEU A 14 0.38 12.00 10.55
C LEU A 14 1.60 12.70 9.89
N ARG A 15 2.53 13.21 10.71
CA ARG A 15 3.73 13.93 10.23
C ARG A 15 4.90 12.99 9.91
N ILE A 16 4.82 11.73 10.32
CA ILE A 16 5.86 10.73 10.05
C ILE A 16 5.83 10.39 8.56
N THR A 17 7.02 10.29 7.96
CA THR A 17 7.14 9.84 6.57
C THR A 17 6.91 8.35 6.44
N VAL A 18 6.37 7.89 5.31
CA VAL A 18 6.24 6.44 5.03
C VAL A 18 7.62 5.76 5.09
N LYS A 19 8.69 6.44 4.64
CA LYS A 19 10.08 5.98 4.81
C LYS A 19 10.42 5.69 6.28
N GLN A 20 10.21 6.65 7.18
CA GLN A 20 10.49 6.48 8.61
C GLN A 20 9.63 5.37 9.23
N LEU A 21 8.36 5.30 8.84
CA LEU A 21 7.44 4.26 9.32
C LEU A 21 7.91 2.85 8.96
N LEU A 22 8.41 2.68 7.74
CA LEU A 22 8.90 1.39 7.24
C LEU A 22 10.26 1.01 7.81
N LEU A 23 11.22 1.96 7.88
CA LEU A 23 12.53 1.71 8.48
C LEU A 23 12.47 1.40 9.99
N ALA A 24 11.40 1.81 10.67
CA ALA A 24 11.17 1.45 12.06
C ALA A 24 10.72 -0.02 12.24
N GLN A 25 10.41 -0.75 11.17
CA GLN A 25 10.01 -2.15 11.25
C GLN A 25 11.24 -3.08 11.26
N PRO A 26 11.26 -4.11 12.12
CA PRO A 26 12.34 -5.11 12.12
C PRO A 26 12.49 -5.76 10.75
N GLY A 27 13.73 -5.84 10.25
CA GLY A 27 14.06 -6.52 8.98
C GLY A 27 13.77 -5.73 7.71
N VAL A 28 13.32 -4.46 7.80
CA VAL A 28 13.06 -3.61 6.63
C VAL A 28 14.26 -2.71 6.35
N GLY A 29 14.93 -2.94 5.21
CA GLY A 29 16.04 -2.11 4.71
C GLY A 29 15.61 -1.05 3.68
N ASP A 30 16.53 -0.14 3.34
CA ASP A 30 16.27 0.96 2.40
C ASP A 30 15.79 0.48 1.02
N GLU A 31 16.23 -0.68 0.54
CA GLU A 31 15.78 -1.22 -0.75
C GLU A 31 14.29 -1.58 -0.73
N SER A 32 13.82 -2.28 0.31
CA SER A 32 12.40 -2.58 0.50
C SER A 32 11.56 -1.30 0.59
N VAL A 33 12.08 -0.30 1.30
CA VAL A 33 11.42 1.01 1.41
C VAL A 33 11.33 1.70 0.06
N ARG A 34 12.41 1.68 -0.73
CA ARG A 34 12.44 2.24 -2.07
C ARG A 34 11.40 1.57 -2.98
N ARG A 35 11.34 0.24 -2.98
CA ARG A 35 10.35 -0.52 -3.77
C ARG A 35 8.92 -0.13 -3.41
N VAL A 36 8.61 0.00 -2.12
CA VAL A 36 7.27 0.40 -1.66
C VAL A 36 6.93 1.82 -2.11
N ILE A 37 7.86 2.76 -1.96
CA ILE A 37 7.65 4.16 -2.38
C ILE A 37 7.48 4.26 -3.89
N ASP A 38 8.34 3.61 -4.66
CA ASP A 38 8.29 3.61 -6.13
C ASP A 38 6.96 3.00 -6.62
N HIS A 39 6.48 1.93 -5.98
CA HIS A 39 5.17 1.34 -6.29
C HIS A 39 4.03 2.32 -6.05
N ILE A 40 4.01 2.95 -4.88
CA ILE A 40 2.96 3.91 -4.50
C ILE A 40 2.94 5.10 -5.47
N THR A 41 4.09 5.70 -5.77
CA THR A 41 4.16 6.87 -6.66
C THR A 41 3.78 6.50 -8.08
N THR A 42 4.18 5.32 -8.56
CA THR A 42 3.82 4.82 -9.90
C THR A 42 2.31 4.58 -10.02
N VAL A 43 1.72 3.82 -9.10
CA VAL A 43 0.28 3.47 -9.14
C VAL A 43 -0.61 4.71 -8.96
N THR A 44 -0.15 5.70 -8.18
CA THR A 44 -0.93 6.91 -7.91
C THR A 44 -0.64 8.08 -8.86
N GLY A 45 0.32 7.92 -9.79
CA GLY A 45 0.79 8.98 -10.68
C GLY A 45 1.51 10.13 -9.96
N ALA A 46 2.01 9.90 -8.75
CA ALA A 46 2.64 10.90 -7.89
C ALA A 46 4.18 10.88 -7.97
N THR A 47 4.74 10.65 -9.16
CA THR A 47 6.18 10.49 -9.40
C THR A 47 7.00 11.72 -9.04
N ASP A 48 6.40 12.92 -9.13
CA ASP A 48 7.08 14.18 -8.83
C ASP A 48 7.06 14.54 -7.34
N VAL A 49 6.38 13.74 -6.50
CA VAL A 49 6.29 14.00 -5.06
C VAL A 49 7.59 13.55 -4.38
N PRO A 50 8.35 14.45 -3.74
CA PRO A 50 9.55 14.07 -3.02
C PRO A 50 9.23 13.10 -1.88
N VAL A 51 10.08 12.09 -1.67
CA VAL A 51 9.91 11.07 -0.61
C VAL A 51 9.62 11.68 0.77
N ARG A 52 10.29 12.79 1.11
CA ARG A 52 10.09 13.51 2.39
C ARG A 52 8.67 14.07 2.58
N ARG A 53 7.89 14.21 1.50
CA ARG A 53 6.50 14.68 1.52
C ARG A 53 5.49 13.53 1.51
N ILE A 54 5.93 12.29 1.31
CA ILE A 54 5.09 11.09 1.40
C ILE A 54 4.94 10.73 2.88
N THR A 55 4.07 11.46 3.56
CA THR A 55 3.74 11.26 4.98
C THR A 55 2.52 10.37 5.18
N VAL A 56 2.28 9.93 6.41
CA VAL A 56 1.02 9.25 6.77
C VAL A 56 -0.19 10.13 6.47
N ALA A 57 -0.10 11.46 6.67
CA ALA A 57 -1.16 12.40 6.25
C ALA A 57 -1.41 12.36 4.73
N TRP A 58 -0.34 12.38 3.93
CA TRP A 58 -0.45 12.31 2.47
C TRP A 58 -1.08 10.99 2.02
N LEU A 59 -0.74 9.90 2.69
CA LEU A 59 -1.25 8.55 2.43
C LEU A 59 -2.74 8.43 2.73
N LEU A 60 -3.20 9.03 3.83
CA LEU A 60 -4.59 8.99 4.32
C LEU A 60 -5.46 10.17 3.83
N ASP A 61 -4.94 10.98 2.92
CA ASP A 61 -5.64 12.15 2.38
C ASP A 61 -6.96 11.74 1.69
N ALA A 62 -8.08 12.24 2.22
CA ALA A 62 -9.42 11.94 1.71
C ALA A 62 -9.61 12.36 0.24
N ARG A 63 -8.89 13.40 -0.23
CA ARG A 63 -8.98 13.85 -1.64
C ARG A 63 -8.46 12.81 -2.63
N ALA A 64 -7.65 11.86 -2.16
CA ALA A 64 -7.17 10.76 -2.98
C ALA A 64 -8.17 9.58 -3.06
N GLY A 65 -9.32 9.65 -2.36
CA GLY A 65 -10.35 8.61 -2.38
C GLY A 65 -9.84 7.25 -1.91
N GLY A 66 -8.85 7.23 -1.01
CA GLY A 66 -8.22 5.99 -0.53
C GLY A 66 -7.21 5.34 -1.49
N ARG A 67 -7.04 5.83 -2.73
CA ARG A 67 -6.14 5.22 -3.73
C ARG A 67 -4.70 5.10 -3.25
N ARG A 68 -4.18 6.13 -2.58
CA ARG A 68 -2.80 6.13 -2.04
C ARG A 68 -2.62 5.06 -0.97
N PHE A 69 -3.58 4.96 -0.07
CA PHE A 69 -3.57 3.93 0.98
C PHE A 69 -3.69 2.52 0.39
N MET A 70 -4.55 2.31 -0.61
CA MET A 70 -4.67 1.03 -1.31
C MET A 70 -3.37 0.64 -2.03
N ALA A 71 -2.71 1.59 -2.70
CA ALA A 71 -1.42 1.34 -3.33
C ALA A 71 -0.33 0.97 -2.32
N PHE A 72 -0.36 1.55 -1.11
CA PHE A 72 0.53 1.15 -0.02
C PHE A 72 0.22 -0.26 0.49
N CYS A 73 -1.05 -0.62 0.67
CA CYS A 73 -1.43 -1.99 1.04
C CYS A 73 -1.02 -3.01 -0.03
N ASP A 74 -1.17 -2.66 -1.31
CA ASP A 74 -0.75 -3.48 -2.44
C ASP A 74 0.77 -3.67 -2.48
N ALA A 75 1.55 -2.61 -2.22
CA ALA A 75 3.00 -2.68 -2.11
C ALA A 75 3.50 -3.56 -0.95
N LEU A 76 2.71 -3.67 0.12
CA LEU A 76 3.00 -4.54 1.26
C LEU A 76 2.45 -5.96 1.09
N GLY A 77 1.55 -6.17 0.12
CA GLY A 77 0.94 -7.46 -0.14
C GLY A 77 1.98 -8.46 -0.63
N ASP A 78 1.86 -9.70 -0.17
CA ASP A 78 2.67 -10.79 -0.69
C ASP A 78 2.13 -11.24 -2.06
N ASN A 79 2.58 -10.55 -3.10
CA ASN A 79 2.23 -10.83 -4.49
C ASN A 79 2.95 -12.09 -5.05
N THR A 80 3.64 -12.86 -4.21
CA THR A 80 4.24 -14.15 -4.62
C THR A 80 3.21 -15.27 -4.75
N GLN A 81 2.00 -15.09 -4.20
CA GLN A 81 0.94 -16.08 -4.37
C GLN A 81 0.49 -16.15 -5.83
N THR A 82 0.59 -17.37 -6.37
CA THR A 82 0.07 -17.71 -7.69
C THR A 82 -1.44 -17.46 -7.72
N PRO A 83 -1.98 -16.63 -8.64
CA PRO A 83 -3.37 -16.18 -8.59
C PRO A 83 -4.42 -17.32 -8.59
N TRP A 84 -4.07 -18.45 -9.21
CA TRP A 84 -4.75 -19.73 -9.12
C TRP A 84 -3.77 -20.86 -9.47
N PRO A 85 -4.06 -22.12 -9.10
CA PRO A 85 -3.18 -23.25 -9.43
C PRO A 85 -2.96 -23.40 -10.95
N GLY A 86 -1.70 -23.36 -11.37
CA GLY A 86 -1.28 -23.51 -12.76
C GLY A 86 -1.20 -22.21 -13.59
N PHE A 87 -1.40 -21.02 -12.99
CA PHE A 87 -1.14 -19.74 -13.68
C PHE A 87 0.32 -19.66 -14.19
N PRO A 88 0.57 -19.12 -15.39
CA PRO A 88 -0.39 -18.54 -16.34
C PRO A 88 -0.98 -19.54 -17.34
N PHE A 89 -0.56 -20.80 -17.30
CA PHE A 89 -0.86 -21.79 -18.35
C PHE A 89 -2.21 -22.48 -18.19
N THR A 90 -2.78 -22.51 -16.99
CA THR A 90 -4.13 -23.02 -16.77
C THR A 90 -5.17 -21.89 -16.84
N PRO A 91 -6.31 -22.10 -17.51
CA PRO A 91 -7.42 -21.15 -17.51
C PRO A 91 -7.89 -20.84 -16.09
N ARG A 92 -8.22 -19.56 -15.83
CA ARG A 92 -8.76 -19.13 -14.55
C ARG A 92 -10.03 -19.91 -14.20
N PRO A 93 -10.15 -20.50 -12.99
CA PRO A 93 -11.37 -21.15 -12.57
C PRO A 93 -12.55 -20.19 -12.69
N ALA A 94 -13.62 -20.59 -13.38
CA ALA A 94 -14.82 -19.78 -13.49
C ALA A 94 -15.36 -19.51 -12.08
N ARG A 95 -15.53 -18.22 -11.74
CA ARG A 95 -16.27 -17.85 -10.53
C ARG A 95 -17.66 -18.43 -10.70
N ARG A 96 -18.02 -19.45 -9.92
CA ARG A 96 -19.43 -19.88 -9.82
C ARG A 96 -20.19 -18.70 -9.22
N SER A 97 -20.79 -17.88 -10.07
CA SER A 97 -21.90 -17.03 -9.68
C SER A 97 -22.95 -17.97 -9.13
N GLY A 98 -23.24 -17.87 -7.83
CA GLY A 98 -24.38 -18.56 -7.23
C GLY A 98 -25.61 -18.27 -8.08
N GLY A 99 -26.21 -19.33 -8.62
CA GLY A 99 -27.45 -19.23 -9.36
C GLY A 99 -28.59 -18.81 -8.41
N PRO A 100 -29.64 -18.16 -8.94
CA PRO A 100 -30.80 -17.80 -8.13
C PRO A 100 -31.68 -19.04 -7.93
N ARG A 101 -32.08 -19.27 -6.67
CA ARG A 101 -33.46 -19.57 -6.23
C ARG A 101 -33.45 -19.95 -4.75
#